data_AF-A0A7V9RDZ7-F1
#
_entry.id   AF-A0A7V9RDZ7-F1
#
_cell.length_a   1.000
_cell.length_b   1.000
_cell.length_c   1.000
_cell.angle_alpha   90.00
_cell.angle_beta   90.00
_cell.angle_gamma   90.00
#
_symmetry.space_group_name_H-M   'P 1'
#
loop_
_entity.id
_entity.type
_entity.pdbx_description
1 polymer ?
#
loop_
_entity_poly.entity_id
_entity_poly.type
_entity_poly.pdbx_seq_one_letter_code
_entity_poly.pdbx_strand_id
1 'polypeptide(L)'
;MKLFMARLTGTQEQMGAQHGRLTATDAKQLFEFYRTMPERALAGDSTEASRFVVRQLTTAWQARLARSRPAELAARTRAFVEAATPGVSPRQRKIIALTMATMDSMQNCVSLAARAQLGPFANPLTARAAAAAVPACSTVIAWGSLTTDGELAFGRNFDFPGVGVWDRSPSFVVCAPARGAHGGARYGFFTARGADAPVVTVVNEAGLVLAPHTRWHRDVTWGGAMIVDIVHDIARRAETLADAIRIARERPASSSWGIAIGSAREKSALVLELAGPHVEVVRPRGEYLLCTNRYRHEALQRGQLAASHAWSHHSDHREQRLRALVESHPEPLQPQDLLRFLGNRVAHAAPGQRRHFGSILAQPTNVHAVAIAPASRRAFVGVDRAPCCEGAVAELTWEWDGPAGGWELGSSDGSGFTARVTDDVVAPHDAATIYVRDAVRMFEATHDVAGARGLIERAIGVDPDDPSLRLAAAWLALEGGADDRAVIHVHAGLALETEPYRRGQLLACGARAAKNDPALRQRWLAELDRASCDGADELRRRARRRAPLKTNLLMADAF
;
A
#
# COMPACT_ATOMS: atom_id res chain seq x y z
N MET A 1 -9.08 -8.17 -18.81
CA MET A 1 -7.78 -7.52 -18.59
C MET A 1 -7.89 -6.08 -19.08
N LYS A 2 -7.35 -5.11 -18.34
CA LYS A 2 -7.41 -3.68 -18.70
C LYS A 2 -6.08 -3.01 -18.36
N LEU A 3 -5.61 -2.13 -19.23
CA LEU A 3 -4.54 -1.18 -18.93
C LEU A 3 -4.85 0.10 -19.70
N PHE A 4 -5.07 1.19 -18.98
CA PHE A 4 -5.27 2.51 -19.58
C PHE A 4 -3.92 3.21 -19.73
N MET A 5 -3.63 3.75 -20.91
CA MET A 5 -2.41 4.50 -21.16
C MET A 5 -2.78 5.92 -21.55
N ALA A 6 -2.09 6.92 -21.02
CA ALA A 6 -2.35 8.30 -21.39
C ALA A 6 -1.06 9.08 -21.58
N ARG A 7 -1.09 10.05 -22.50
CA ARG A 7 -0.07 11.08 -22.62
C ARG A 7 -0.72 12.44 -22.46
N LEU A 8 -0.19 13.21 -21.54
CA LEU A 8 -0.61 14.57 -21.19
C LEU A 8 0.48 15.54 -21.60
N THR A 9 0.12 16.69 -22.17
CA THR A 9 1.10 17.68 -22.66
C THR A 9 0.81 19.09 -22.14
N GLY A 10 1.82 19.95 -22.10
CA GLY A 10 1.67 21.36 -21.76
C GLY A 10 1.98 21.68 -20.30
N THR A 11 1.38 22.73 -19.74
CA THR A 11 1.55 23.09 -18.31
C THR A 11 0.92 22.04 -17.39
N GLN A 12 1.29 22.02 -16.12
CA GLN A 12 0.66 21.10 -15.16
C GLN A 12 -0.85 21.30 -15.05
N GLU A 13 -1.34 22.54 -15.18
CA GLU A 13 -2.76 22.85 -15.24
C GLU A 13 -3.43 22.23 -16.48
N GLN A 14 -2.84 22.41 -17.66
CA GLN A 14 -3.34 21.83 -18.91
C GLN A 14 -3.35 20.30 -18.85
N MET A 15 -2.29 19.69 -18.31
CA MET A 15 -2.21 18.25 -18.12
C MET A 15 -3.26 17.74 -17.11
N GLY A 16 -3.52 18.48 -16.03
CA GLY A 16 -4.60 18.17 -15.09
C GLY A 16 -5.96 18.16 -15.79
N ALA A 17 -6.27 19.21 -16.57
CA ALA A 17 -7.52 19.29 -17.32
C ALA A 17 -7.67 18.16 -18.35
N GLN A 18 -6.59 17.82 -19.07
CA GLN A 18 -6.57 16.71 -20.03
C GLN A 18 -6.87 15.39 -19.33
N HIS A 19 -6.17 15.08 -18.24
CA HIS A 19 -6.36 13.84 -17.50
C HIS A 19 -7.79 13.73 -16.97
N GLY A 20 -8.31 14.80 -16.37
CA GLY A 20 -9.67 14.82 -15.83
C GLY A 20 -10.74 14.54 -16.89
N ARG A 21 -10.57 15.05 -18.11
CA ARG A 21 -11.48 14.74 -19.24
C ARG A 21 -11.40 13.28 -19.67
N LEU A 22 -10.20 12.73 -19.76
CA LEU A 22 -9.98 11.34 -20.20
C LEU A 22 -10.52 10.30 -19.21
N THR A 23 -10.56 10.64 -17.92
CA THR A 23 -10.85 9.67 -16.84
C THR A 23 -12.02 10.08 -15.95
N ALA A 24 -12.92 10.95 -16.43
CA ALA A 24 -13.97 11.56 -15.60
C ALA A 24 -14.84 10.54 -14.85
N THR A 25 -15.20 9.43 -15.50
CA THR A 25 -16.04 8.37 -14.90
C THR A 25 -15.34 7.67 -13.75
N ASP A 26 -14.09 7.25 -13.94
CA ASP A 26 -13.31 6.53 -12.93
C ASP A 26 -12.89 7.46 -11.78
N ALA A 27 -12.53 8.71 -12.09
CA ALA A 27 -12.15 9.72 -11.12
C ALA A 27 -13.26 9.98 -10.09
N LYS A 28 -14.54 9.99 -10.49
CA LYS A 28 -15.67 10.14 -9.57
C LYS A 28 -15.72 9.04 -8.49
N GLN A 29 -15.44 7.79 -8.87
CA GLN A 29 -15.41 6.68 -7.91
C GLN A 29 -14.25 6.85 -6.92
N LEU A 30 -13.08 7.27 -7.41
CA LEU A 30 -11.90 7.52 -6.57
C LEU A 30 -12.09 8.71 -5.63
N PHE A 31 -12.73 9.80 -6.07
CA PHE A 31 -13.05 10.93 -5.21
C PHE A 31 -13.93 10.51 -4.04
N GLU A 32 -14.98 9.72 -4.30
CA GLU A 32 -15.87 9.23 -3.25
C GLU A 32 -15.15 8.26 -2.29
N PHE A 33 -14.31 7.39 -2.84
CA PHE A 33 -13.48 6.48 -2.08
C PHE A 33 -12.55 7.22 -1.10
N TYR A 34 -11.84 8.26 -1.56
CA TYR A 34 -10.94 9.04 -0.71
C TYR A 34 -11.68 9.94 0.27
N ARG A 35 -12.83 10.51 -0.13
CA ARG A 35 -13.66 11.33 0.75
C ARG A 35 -14.15 10.56 1.97
N THR A 36 -14.53 9.30 1.78
CA THR A 36 -15.04 8.43 2.85
C THR A 36 -13.96 7.64 3.57
N MET A 37 -12.75 7.56 3.03
CA MET A 37 -11.65 6.78 3.58
C MET A 37 -11.33 7.14 5.04
N PRO A 38 -11.20 8.42 5.46
CA PRO A 38 -10.94 8.74 6.86
C PRO A 38 -12.05 8.29 7.81
N GLU A 39 -13.32 8.36 7.38
CA GLU A 39 -14.46 7.90 8.18
C GLU A 39 -14.43 6.37 8.33
N ARG A 40 -14.23 5.64 7.23
CA ARG A 40 -14.12 4.17 7.23
C ARG A 40 -12.93 3.69 8.07
N ALA A 41 -11.80 4.39 7.96
CA ALA A 41 -10.57 4.08 8.68
C ALA A 41 -10.66 4.39 10.19
N LEU A 42 -11.02 5.62 10.56
CA LEU A 42 -10.87 6.11 11.94
C LEU A 42 -12.13 5.91 12.79
N ALA A 43 -13.30 5.94 12.17
CA ALA A 43 -14.59 5.90 12.86
C ALA A 43 -15.21 4.49 12.85
N GLY A 44 -15.05 3.73 11.75
CA GLY A 44 -15.62 2.38 11.58
C GLY A 44 -17.13 2.35 11.86
N ASP A 45 -17.59 1.40 12.67
CA ASP A 45 -19.00 1.27 13.11
C ASP A 45 -19.43 2.28 14.20
N SER A 46 -18.73 3.41 14.34
CA SER A 46 -19.17 4.46 15.25
C SER A 46 -20.48 5.14 14.79
N THR A 47 -21.16 5.81 15.71
CA THR A 47 -22.35 6.62 15.43
C THR A 47 -22.11 7.65 14.31
N GLU A 48 -23.18 8.06 13.62
CA GLU A 48 -23.09 9.11 12.59
C GLU A 48 -22.46 10.40 13.11
N ALA A 49 -22.74 10.76 14.37
CA ALA A 49 -22.11 11.91 15.04
C ALA A 49 -20.58 11.78 15.10
N SER A 50 -20.05 10.58 15.39
CA SER A 50 -18.61 10.34 15.44
C SER A 50 -17.98 10.42 14.04
N ARG A 51 -18.63 9.85 13.03
CA ARG A 51 -18.20 9.96 11.62
C ARG A 51 -18.18 11.42 11.17
N PHE A 52 -19.20 12.19 11.56
CA PHE A 52 -19.27 13.62 11.28
C PHE A 52 -18.09 14.39 11.88
N VAL A 53 -17.75 14.15 13.15
CA VAL A 53 -16.61 14.79 13.83
C VAL A 53 -15.29 14.45 13.12
N VAL A 54 -15.05 13.16 12.81
CA VAL A 54 -13.85 12.73 12.07
C VAL A 54 -13.75 13.43 10.72
N ARG A 55 -14.86 13.54 9.99
CA ARG A 55 -14.89 14.25 8.70
C ARG A 55 -14.52 15.72 8.83
N GLN A 56 -15.05 16.43 9.83
CA GLN A 56 -14.72 17.86 10.01
C GLN A 56 -13.24 18.06 10.36
N LEU A 57 -12.70 17.26 11.28
CA LEU A 57 -11.30 17.34 11.69
C LEU A 57 -10.34 17.04 10.53
N THR A 58 -10.61 15.97 9.79
CA THR A 58 -9.79 15.56 8.64
C THR A 58 -9.87 16.59 7.52
N THR A 59 -11.06 17.12 7.20
CA THR A 59 -11.22 18.17 6.19
C THR A 59 -10.46 19.45 6.55
N ALA A 60 -10.54 19.89 7.82
CA ALA A 60 -9.82 21.07 8.29
C ALA A 60 -8.30 20.90 8.17
N TRP A 61 -7.79 19.71 8.47
CA TRP A 61 -6.37 19.40 8.32
C TRP A 61 -5.94 19.30 6.86
N GLN A 62 -6.70 18.60 6.02
CA GLN A 62 -6.45 18.54 4.59
C GLN A 62 -6.39 19.96 3.98
N ALA A 63 -7.28 20.86 4.41
CA ALA A 63 -7.24 22.27 4.03
C ALA A 63 -5.96 22.98 4.50
N ARG A 64 -5.42 22.63 5.67
CA ARG A 64 -4.15 23.17 6.19
C ARG A 64 -2.94 22.69 5.39
N LEU A 65 -2.92 21.41 4.99
CA LEU A 65 -1.88 20.83 4.11
C LEU A 65 -1.94 21.43 2.71
N ALA A 66 -3.15 21.59 2.16
CA ALA A 66 -3.37 22.15 0.83
C ALA A 66 -2.83 23.59 0.65
N ARG A 67 -2.66 24.35 1.75
CA ARG A 67 -2.07 25.71 1.72
C ARG A 67 -0.57 25.72 1.44
N SER A 68 0.13 24.62 1.69
CA SER A 68 1.59 24.50 1.53
C SER A 68 2.00 23.95 0.16
N ARG A 69 1.04 23.65 -0.72
CA ARG A 69 1.30 23.08 -2.05
C ARG A 69 1.93 24.10 -3.00
N PRO A 70 2.84 23.69 -3.91
CA PRO A 70 3.24 24.56 -5.01
C PRO A 70 2.02 25.05 -5.80
N ALA A 71 2.02 26.32 -6.20
CA ALA A 71 0.92 26.93 -6.95
C ALA A 71 0.57 26.16 -8.22
N GLU A 72 1.59 25.70 -8.95
CA GLU A 72 1.44 24.94 -10.18
C GLU A 72 0.80 23.55 -9.96
N LEU A 73 1.20 22.82 -8.91
CA LEU A 73 0.60 21.52 -8.58
C LEU A 73 -0.82 21.66 -8.04
N ALA A 74 -1.08 22.74 -7.29
CA ALA A 74 -2.43 23.08 -6.87
C ALA A 74 -3.33 23.43 -8.06
N ALA A 75 -2.81 24.12 -9.08
CA ALA A 75 -3.52 24.42 -10.33
C ALA A 75 -3.86 23.14 -11.10
N ARG A 76 -2.91 22.20 -11.23
CA ARG A 76 -3.16 20.86 -11.78
C ARG A 76 -4.34 20.16 -11.12
N THR A 77 -4.32 20.05 -9.78
CA THR A 77 -5.39 19.36 -9.05
C THR A 77 -6.74 20.04 -9.26
N ARG A 78 -6.80 21.38 -9.25
CA ARG A 78 -8.06 22.10 -9.52
C ARG A 78 -8.59 21.80 -10.93
N ALA A 79 -7.73 21.91 -11.95
CA ALA A 79 -8.09 21.68 -13.33
C ALA A 79 -8.52 20.22 -13.58
N PHE A 80 -7.86 19.26 -12.94
CA PHE A 80 -8.25 17.85 -12.96
C PHE A 80 -9.66 17.65 -12.40
N VAL A 81 -9.91 18.15 -11.18
CA VAL A 81 -11.21 18.01 -10.51
C VAL A 81 -12.31 18.68 -11.32
N GLU A 82 -12.08 19.88 -11.83
CA GLU A 82 -13.02 20.61 -12.68
C GLU A 82 -13.40 19.81 -13.94
N ALA A 83 -12.39 19.31 -14.67
CA ALA A 83 -12.59 18.53 -15.88
C ALA A 83 -13.29 17.18 -15.61
N ALA A 84 -12.99 16.52 -14.49
CA ALA A 84 -13.60 15.25 -14.11
C ALA A 84 -15.03 15.38 -13.55
N THR A 85 -15.43 16.59 -13.15
CA THR A 85 -16.73 16.84 -12.47
C THR A 85 -17.53 17.97 -13.11
N PRO A 86 -17.94 17.82 -14.38
CA PRO A 86 -18.88 18.76 -15.00
C PRO A 86 -20.18 18.81 -14.19
N GLY A 87 -20.69 20.02 -13.93
CA GLY A 87 -21.93 20.24 -13.17
C GLY A 87 -21.81 20.22 -11.64
N VAL A 88 -20.63 19.93 -11.08
CA VAL A 88 -20.42 19.99 -9.62
C VAL A 88 -20.07 21.42 -9.19
N SER A 89 -20.67 21.88 -8.08
CA SER A 89 -20.50 23.26 -7.60
C SER A 89 -19.04 23.59 -7.22
N PRO A 90 -18.58 24.85 -7.33
CA PRO A 90 -17.23 25.25 -6.95
C PRO A 90 -16.85 24.86 -5.50
N ARG A 91 -17.81 24.95 -4.58
CA ARG A 91 -17.62 24.54 -3.17
C ARG A 91 -17.34 23.05 -3.04
N GLN A 92 -18.10 22.21 -3.74
CA GLN A 92 -17.88 20.76 -3.73
C GLN A 92 -16.56 20.38 -4.42
N ARG A 93 -16.21 21.02 -5.55
CA ARG A 93 -14.91 20.83 -6.20
C ARG A 93 -13.74 21.15 -5.28
N LYS A 94 -13.85 22.21 -4.47
CA LYS A 94 -12.84 22.53 -3.45
C LYS A 94 -12.67 21.41 -2.43
N ILE A 95 -13.77 20.82 -1.95
CA ILE A 95 -13.73 19.67 -1.02
C ILE A 95 -13.11 18.45 -1.70
N ILE A 96 -13.48 18.15 -2.94
CA ILE A 96 -12.89 17.05 -3.71
C ILE A 96 -11.38 17.25 -3.88
N ALA A 97 -10.92 18.46 -4.20
CA ALA A 97 -9.49 18.75 -4.34
C ALA A 97 -8.69 18.52 -3.04
N LEU A 98 -9.32 18.63 -1.87
CA LEU A 98 -8.69 18.34 -0.57
C LEU A 98 -8.39 16.85 -0.37
N THR A 99 -9.08 15.96 -1.09
CA THR A 99 -8.83 14.50 -1.01
C THR A 99 -7.41 14.11 -1.39
N MET A 100 -6.69 14.96 -2.14
CA MET A 100 -5.26 14.79 -2.42
C MET A 100 -4.40 14.72 -1.15
N ALA A 101 -4.84 15.35 -0.07
CA ALA A 101 -4.15 15.36 1.22
C ALA A 101 -4.56 14.19 2.15
N THR A 102 -5.41 13.27 1.67
CA THR A 102 -5.99 12.21 2.53
C THR A 102 -4.92 11.36 3.20
N MET A 103 -3.93 10.88 2.43
CA MET A 103 -2.91 9.98 2.96
C MET A 103 -2.01 10.62 4.01
N ASP A 104 -1.51 11.83 3.74
CA ASP A 104 -0.71 12.61 4.70
C ASP A 104 -1.54 12.93 5.97
N SER A 105 -2.79 13.36 5.81
CA SER A 105 -3.66 13.63 6.96
C SER A 105 -3.91 12.40 7.82
N MET A 106 -4.10 11.22 7.20
CA MET A 106 -4.30 9.96 7.91
C MET A 106 -3.05 9.51 8.65
N GLN A 107 -1.87 9.55 8.01
CA GLN A 107 -0.61 9.20 8.68
C GLN A 107 -0.35 10.06 9.91
N ASN A 108 -0.64 11.35 9.80
CA ASN A 108 -0.44 12.25 10.92
C ASN A 108 -1.47 12.02 12.03
N CYS A 109 -2.73 11.68 11.71
CA CYS A 109 -3.72 11.25 12.70
C CYS A 109 -3.22 10.07 13.55
N VAL A 110 -2.65 9.03 12.91
CA VAL A 110 -2.09 7.87 13.62
C VAL A 110 -0.94 8.29 14.53
N SER A 111 -0.03 9.12 14.01
CA SER A 111 1.17 9.55 14.73
C SER A 111 0.86 10.48 15.91
N LEU A 112 -0.13 11.37 15.78
CA LEU A 112 -0.61 12.22 16.89
C LEU A 112 -1.39 11.43 17.94
N ALA A 113 -2.22 10.47 17.50
CA ALA A 113 -2.90 9.56 18.41
C ALA A 113 -1.90 8.78 19.28
N ALA A 114 -0.80 8.32 18.69
CA ALA A 114 0.28 7.65 19.42
C ALA A 114 1.00 8.60 20.39
N ARG A 115 1.25 9.86 20.01
CA ARG A 115 1.78 10.89 20.94
C ARG A 115 0.86 11.09 22.15
N ALA A 116 -0.46 11.07 21.95
CA ALA A 116 -1.45 11.27 23.01
C ALA A 116 -1.67 10.03 23.91
N GLN A 117 -1.29 8.82 23.47
CA GLN A 117 -1.30 7.59 24.29
C GLN A 117 -0.21 7.58 25.39
N LEU A 118 0.71 8.54 25.42
CA LEU A 118 1.73 8.69 26.46
C LEU A 118 1.18 9.32 27.77
N GLY A 119 -0.14 9.51 27.89
CA GLY A 119 -0.81 10.01 29.09
C GLY A 119 -1.85 9.03 29.66
N PRO A 120 -2.24 9.17 30.95
CA PRO A 120 -3.09 8.20 31.67
C PRO A 120 -4.55 8.07 31.18
N PHE A 121 -4.95 8.76 30.11
CA PHE A 121 -6.32 8.82 29.59
C PHE A 121 -6.46 8.37 28.12
N ALA A 122 -5.68 7.36 27.70
CA ALA A 122 -5.68 6.85 26.32
C ALA A 122 -7.10 6.42 25.84
N ASN A 123 -7.57 7.00 24.72
CA ASN A 123 -8.94 6.81 24.19
C ASN A 123 -9.01 5.72 23.10
N PRO A 124 -10.07 4.88 23.02
CA PRO A 124 -10.30 3.88 21.96
C PRO A 124 -10.18 4.35 20.50
N LEU A 125 -10.32 5.65 20.20
CA LEU A 125 -10.04 6.21 18.88
C LEU A 125 -8.58 5.99 18.41
N THR A 126 -7.64 5.92 19.35
CA THR A 126 -6.20 5.76 19.07
C THR A 126 -5.86 4.32 18.61
N ALA A 127 -6.56 3.31 19.12
CA ALA A 127 -6.41 1.91 18.68
C ALA A 127 -7.01 1.68 17.28
N ARG A 128 -8.09 2.39 16.94
CA ARG A 128 -8.71 2.33 15.60
C ARG A 128 -7.85 3.02 14.53
N ALA A 129 -7.26 4.17 14.85
CA ALA A 129 -6.32 4.85 13.96
C ALA A 129 -5.13 3.93 13.61
N ALA A 130 -4.61 3.20 14.60
CA ALA A 130 -3.58 2.19 14.39
C ALA A 130 -4.09 0.97 13.58
N ALA A 131 -5.29 0.46 13.84
CA ALA A 131 -5.87 -0.66 13.06
C ALA A 131 -6.15 -0.30 11.58
N ALA A 132 -6.36 0.97 11.26
CA ALA A 132 -6.52 1.47 9.89
C ALA A 132 -5.21 1.58 9.10
N ALA A 133 -4.09 1.29 9.74
CA ALA A 133 -2.75 1.42 9.17
C ALA A 133 -2.38 0.12 8.41
N VAL A 134 -3.05 -0.06 7.28
CA VAL A 134 -3.02 -1.26 6.42
C VAL A 134 -1.89 -1.30 5.35
N PRO A 135 -1.28 -0.19 4.89
CA PRO A 135 -0.33 -0.30 3.79
C PRO A 135 0.96 -1.00 4.21
N ALA A 136 1.24 -2.11 3.52
CA ALA A 136 2.38 -2.98 3.72
C ALA A 136 3.14 -3.19 2.38
N CYS A 137 3.41 -2.11 1.65
CA CYS A 137 4.04 -2.16 0.32
C CYS A 137 5.43 -2.84 0.34
N SER A 138 5.85 -3.39 -0.80
CA SER A 138 7.15 -4.07 -0.96
C SER A 138 7.85 -3.60 -2.23
N THR A 139 9.15 -3.31 -2.15
CA THR A 139 9.99 -2.93 -3.28
C THR A 139 11.28 -3.73 -3.28
N VAL A 140 11.69 -4.17 -4.47
CA VAL A 140 12.97 -4.80 -4.76
C VAL A 140 13.61 -4.07 -5.93
N ILE A 141 14.89 -3.72 -5.81
CA ILE A 141 15.67 -3.03 -6.83
C ILE A 141 16.98 -3.80 -6.98
N ALA A 142 17.36 -4.16 -8.19
CA ALA A 142 18.61 -4.87 -8.48
C ALA A 142 19.27 -4.29 -9.74
N TRP A 143 20.58 -4.41 -9.85
CA TRP A 143 21.38 -3.95 -11.01
C TRP A 143 22.72 -4.70 -11.04
N GLY A 144 23.60 -4.32 -11.98
CA GLY A 144 24.98 -4.80 -11.99
C GLY A 144 25.07 -6.30 -12.24
N SER A 145 25.94 -7.02 -11.53
CA SER A 145 26.08 -8.47 -11.73
C SER A 145 24.84 -9.28 -11.36
N LEU A 146 23.90 -8.69 -10.59
CA LEU A 146 22.64 -9.33 -10.23
C LEU A 146 21.57 -9.29 -11.31
N THR A 147 21.74 -8.53 -12.40
CA THR A 147 20.78 -8.48 -13.51
C THR A 147 21.42 -8.92 -14.81
N THR A 148 20.64 -9.53 -15.70
CA THR A 148 21.19 -10.18 -16.91
C THR A 148 21.93 -9.23 -17.86
N ASP A 149 21.50 -7.98 -17.96
CA ASP A 149 22.10 -6.94 -18.81
C ASP A 149 22.89 -5.90 -18.01
N GLY A 150 23.00 -6.07 -16.70
CA GLY A 150 23.61 -5.10 -15.80
C GLY A 150 22.83 -3.80 -15.64
N GLU A 151 21.62 -3.70 -16.21
CA GLU A 151 20.73 -2.55 -16.07
C GLU A 151 19.87 -2.66 -14.80
N LEU A 152 19.34 -1.53 -14.38
CA LEU A 152 18.46 -1.47 -13.20
C LEU A 152 17.13 -2.17 -13.50
N ALA A 153 16.73 -3.10 -12.63
CA ALA A 153 15.39 -3.66 -12.55
C ALA A 153 14.72 -3.20 -11.24
N PHE A 154 13.48 -2.72 -11.32
CA PHE A 154 12.74 -2.17 -10.17
C PHE A 154 11.37 -2.82 -10.05
N GLY A 155 11.11 -3.57 -8.99
CA GLY A 155 9.84 -4.21 -8.67
C GLY A 155 9.10 -3.53 -7.51
N ARG A 156 7.78 -3.44 -7.60
CA ARG A 156 6.92 -2.85 -6.58
C ARG A 156 5.56 -3.55 -6.47
N ASN A 157 5.23 -3.98 -5.25
CA ASN A 157 3.86 -4.19 -4.81
C ASN A 157 3.35 -2.94 -4.09
N PHE A 158 2.18 -2.46 -4.49
CA PHE A 158 1.45 -1.39 -3.82
C PHE A 158 0.21 -1.97 -3.14
N ASP A 159 0.39 -2.26 -1.85
CA ASP A 159 -0.65 -2.82 -0.99
C ASP A 159 -1.42 -1.68 -0.31
N PHE A 160 -2.71 -1.58 -0.60
CA PHE A 160 -3.54 -0.43 -0.25
C PHE A 160 -5.01 -0.84 -0.05
N PRO A 161 -5.73 -0.29 0.96
CA PRO A 161 -7.13 -0.62 1.24
C PRO A 161 -8.08 -0.02 0.18
N GLY A 162 -8.09 -0.60 -1.01
CA GLY A 162 -8.77 -0.10 -2.20
C GLY A 162 -9.24 -1.20 -3.15
N VAL A 163 -9.37 -2.44 -2.68
CA VAL A 163 -9.79 -3.58 -3.51
C VAL A 163 -11.20 -3.33 -4.07
N GLY A 164 -11.36 -3.57 -5.37
CA GLY A 164 -12.58 -3.28 -6.12
C GLY A 164 -12.71 -1.84 -6.62
N VAL A 165 -11.81 -0.92 -6.23
CA VAL A 165 -11.76 0.48 -6.68
C VAL A 165 -10.44 0.78 -7.41
N TRP A 166 -9.30 0.51 -6.77
CA TRP A 166 -7.96 0.80 -7.29
C TRP A 166 -7.49 -0.21 -8.35
N ASP A 167 -7.76 -1.48 -8.13
CA ASP A 167 -7.39 -2.61 -9.00
C ASP A 167 -8.31 -2.76 -10.23
N ARG A 168 -9.32 -1.89 -10.41
CA ARG A 168 -10.30 -2.04 -11.50
C ARG A 168 -9.71 -1.80 -12.88
N SER A 169 -8.78 -0.87 -12.96
CA SER A 169 -8.23 -0.38 -14.22
C SER A 169 -6.86 0.22 -13.92
N PRO A 170 -5.79 -0.60 -13.90
CA PRO A 170 -4.44 -0.05 -13.81
C PRO A 170 -4.17 0.87 -15.00
N SER A 171 -3.27 1.82 -14.79
CA SER A 171 -3.01 2.91 -15.70
C SER A 171 -1.55 3.30 -15.71
N PHE A 172 -1.03 3.70 -16.88
CA PHE A 172 0.24 4.37 -17.02
C PHE A 172 0.05 5.73 -17.69
N VAL A 173 0.44 6.81 -17.03
CA VAL A 173 0.22 8.18 -17.51
C VAL A 173 1.55 8.88 -17.70
N VAL A 174 1.89 9.21 -18.95
CA VAL A 174 3.05 10.03 -19.33
C VAL A 174 2.68 11.50 -19.32
N CYS A 175 3.52 12.32 -18.72
CA CYS A 175 3.42 13.77 -18.67
C CYS A 175 4.61 14.38 -19.41
N ALA A 176 4.32 15.11 -20.47
CA ALA A 176 5.29 15.80 -21.31
C ALA A 176 5.12 17.33 -21.17
N PRO A 177 5.78 17.95 -20.19
CA PRO A 177 5.69 19.39 -19.97
C PRO A 177 6.29 20.19 -21.14
N ALA A 178 5.75 21.38 -21.40
CA ALA A 178 6.27 22.27 -22.46
C ALA A 178 7.70 22.75 -22.13
N ARG A 179 8.62 22.67 -23.11
CA ARG A 179 10.01 23.15 -22.95
C ARG A 179 10.08 24.68 -22.85
N GLY A 180 10.98 25.21 -22.01
CA GLY A 180 11.52 26.57 -22.18
C GLY A 180 11.05 27.71 -21.28
N ALA A 181 10.18 27.51 -20.28
CA ALA A 181 9.95 28.55 -19.27
C ALA A 181 9.67 28.02 -17.86
N HIS A 182 9.00 26.86 -17.76
CA HIS A 182 8.72 26.15 -16.50
C HIS A 182 8.73 24.61 -16.68
N GLY A 183 9.28 24.13 -17.80
CA GLY A 183 9.27 22.72 -18.18
C GLY A 183 10.28 21.91 -17.39
N GLY A 184 9.80 21.03 -16.50
CA GLY A 184 10.63 20.00 -15.87
C GLY A 184 10.87 18.82 -16.81
N ALA A 185 11.57 17.81 -16.30
CA ALA A 185 11.71 16.52 -16.93
C ALA A 185 10.34 15.89 -17.28
N ARG A 186 10.28 15.17 -18.39
CA ARG A 186 9.16 14.26 -18.72
C ARG A 186 9.15 13.14 -17.70
N TYR A 187 7.95 12.77 -17.25
CA TYR A 187 7.76 11.72 -16.25
C TYR A 187 6.50 10.92 -16.52
N GLY A 188 6.49 9.67 -16.09
CA GLY A 188 5.36 8.75 -16.17
C GLY A 188 5.00 8.23 -14.78
N PHE A 189 3.74 7.88 -14.54
CA PHE A 189 3.36 7.24 -13.29
C PHE A 189 2.36 6.11 -13.51
N PHE A 190 2.61 5.01 -12.82
CA PHE A 190 1.73 3.86 -12.74
C PHE A 190 0.74 4.07 -11.58
N THR A 191 -0.55 3.87 -11.84
CA THR A 191 -1.64 4.24 -10.93
C THR A 191 -2.94 3.51 -11.28
N ALA A 192 -4.04 3.82 -10.59
CA ALA A 192 -5.40 3.50 -11.04
C ALA A 192 -5.91 4.57 -12.01
N ARG A 193 -6.66 4.17 -13.04
CA ARG A 193 -7.33 5.10 -13.96
C ARG A 193 -8.21 6.06 -13.16
N GLY A 194 -8.05 7.37 -13.40
CA GLY A 194 -8.77 8.40 -12.67
C GLY A 194 -8.10 8.89 -11.38
N ALA A 195 -6.95 8.33 -10.99
CA ALA A 195 -6.14 8.85 -9.90
C ALA A 195 -5.01 9.71 -10.48
N ASP A 196 -5.13 11.04 -10.41
CA ASP A 196 -4.04 11.99 -10.71
C ASP A 196 -3.02 12.04 -9.56
N ALA A 197 -2.39 10.89 -9.31
CA ALA A 197 -1.54 10.62 -8.15
C ALA A 197 -0.13 10.22 -8.61
N PRO A 198 0.73 11.19 -9.01
CA PRO A 198 2.12 10.94 -9.39
C PRO A 198 2.98 10.65 -8.15
N VAL A 199 2.65 9.57 -7.46
CA VAL A 199 3.19 9.17 -6.15
C VAL A 199 3.19 7.65 -5.95
N VAL A 200 2.39 6.87 -6.69
CA VAL A 200 2.29 5.41 -6.46
C VAL A 200 3.56 4.69 -6.92
N THR A 201 3.87 4.78 -8.21
CA THR A 201 5.18 4.41 -8.78
C THR A 201 5.46 5.32 -9.95
N VAL A 202 6.56 6.05 -9.91
CA VAL A 202 6.86 7.13 -10.86
C VAL A 202 8.18 6.84 -11.56
N VAL A 203 8.25 7.14 -12.85
CA VAL A 203 9.46 7.06 -13.67
C VAL A 203 9.72 8.41 -14.30
N ASN A 204 10.98 8.81 -14.52
CA ASN A 204 11.29 10.01 -15.28
C ASN A 204 12.25 9.77 -16.44
N GLU A 205 12.39 10.75 -17.32
CA GLU A 205 13.22 10.61 -18.53
C GLU A 205 14.72 10.47 -18.24
N ALA A 206 15.17 10.84 -17.04
CA ALA A 206 16.54 10.60 -16.57
C ALA A 206 16.79 9.15 -16.10
N GLY A 207 15.76 8.30 -16.10
CA GLY A 207 15.85 6.90 -15.68
C GLY A 207 15.73 6.68 -14.18
N LEU A 208 15.17 7.63 -13.43
CA LEU A 208 14.82 7.44 -12.03
C LEU A 208 13.47 6.71 -11.91
N VAL A 209 13.38 5.78 -10.95
CA VAL A 209 12.12 5.12 -10.55
C VAL A 209 11.88 5.39 -9.07
N LEU A 210 10.69 5.89 -8.70
CA LEU A 210 10.34 6.30 -7.34
C LEU A 210 9.13 5.54 -6.83
N ALA A 211 9.22 5.02 -5.61
CA ALA A 211 8.13 4.32 -4.97
C ALA A 211 8.10 4.62 -3.44
N PRO A 212 7.18 5.47 -2.97
CA PRO A 212 6.98 5.81 -1.55
C PRO A 212 6.31 4.71 -0.76
N HIS A 213 6.74 4.49 0.47
CA HIS A 213 6.24 3.49 1.40
C HIS A 213 5.74 4.19 2.65
N THR A 214 4.54 3.84 3.09
CA THR A 214 4.00 4.33 4.37
C THR A 214 4.92 3.93 5.50
N ARG A 215 5.20 4.87 6.40
CA ARG A 215 5.90 4.63 7.66
C ARG A 215 5.19 5.40 8.76
N TRP A 216 5.47 5.06 10.02
CA TRP A 216 4.96 5.83 11.16
C TRP A 216 6.08 6.26 12.05
N HIS A 217 6.06 7.54 12.38
CA HIS A 217 7.01 8.16 13.26
C HIS A 217 6.27 9.14 14.15
N ARG A 218 6.66 9.28 15.41
CA ARG A 218 6.07 10.30 16.28
C ARG A 218 6.27 11.68 15.68
N ASP A 219 7.40 11.93 15.03
CA ASP A 219 7.75 13.22 14.46
C ASP A 219 7.05 13.51 13.14
N VAL A 220 5.82 14.01 13.29
CA VAL A 220 4.98 14.59 12.23
C VAL A 220 4.60 16.03 12.58
N THR A 221 4.19 16.79 11.57
CA THR A 221 3.81 18.21 11.69
C THR A 221 2.39 18.46 11.19
N TRP A 222 1.78 19.56 11.63
CA TRP A 222 0.44 19.95 11.16
C TRP A 222 0.43 20.56 9.75
N GLY A 223 1.60 20.84 9.18
CA GLY A 223 1.80 21.44 7.87
C GLY A 223 3.20 21.14 7.34
N GLY A 224 3.39 21.26 6.03
CA GLY A 224 4.61 20.85 5.34
C GLY A 224 4.26 20.37 3.93
N ALA A 225 5.26 19.89 3.20
CA ALA A 225 5.03 19.28 1.89
C ALA A 225 4.30 17.94 2.06
N MET A 226 3.34 17.68 1.18
CA MET A 226 2.70 16.37 1.07
C MET A 226 3.60 15.44 0.26
N ILE A 227 3.54 14.13 0.52
CA ILE A 227 4.38 13.16 -0.20
C ILE A 227 4.21 13.24 -1.71
N VAL A 228 2.98 13.47 -2.18
CA VAL A 228 2.68 13.61 -3.61
C VAL A 228 3.43 14.78 -4.22
N ASP A 229 3.53 15.91 -3.51
CA ASP A 229 4.23 17.09 -4.03
C ASP A 229 5.76 16.90 -4.00
N ILE A 230 6.31 16.18 -3.00
CA ILE A 230 7.74 15.84 -2.94
C ILE A 230 8.11 14.91 -4.11
N VAL A 231 7.36 13.82 -4.31
CA VAL A 231 7.64 12.86 -5.39
C VAL A 231 7.46 13.51 -6.75
N HIS A 232 6.45 14.36 -6.92
CA HIS A 232 6.22 15.09 -8.16
C HIS A 232 7.37 16.05 -8.47
N ASP A 233 7.89 16.75 -7.47
CA ASP A 233 9.06 17.62 -7.65
C ASP A 233 10.32 16.82 -8.00
N ILE A 234 10.57 15.68 -7.35
CA ILE A 234 11.72 14.82 -7.71
C ILE A 234 11.55 14.32 -9.15
N ALA A 235 10.39 13.79 -9.52
CA ALA A 235 10.14 13.29 -10.86
C ALA A 235 10.37 14.34 -11.96
N ARG A 236 9.99 15.59 -11.68
CA ARG A 236 10.13 16.72 -12.62
C ARG A 236 11.49 17.37 -12.65
N ARG A 237 12.33 17.21 -11.62
CA ARG A 237 13.53 18.06 -11.45
C ARG A 237 14.81 17.28 -11.20
N ALA A 238 14.73 16.01 -10.81
CA ALA A 238 15.91 15.20 -10.50
C ALA A 238 16.42 14.46 -11.73
N GLU A 239 17.72 14.59 -11.99
CA GLU A 239 18.43 13.78 -12.97
C GLU A 239 19.31 12.71 -12.32
N THR A 240 19.55 12.85 -11.02
CA THR A 240 20.43 12.00 -10.22
C THR A 240 19.83 11.68 -8.85
N LEU A 241 20.36 10.66 -8.18
CA LEU A 241 20.06 10.37 -6.78
C LEU A 241 20.44 11.55 -5.85
N ALA A 242 21.49 12.30 -6.18
CA ALA A 242 21.88 13.50 -5.43
C ALA A 242 20.84 14.62 -5.54
N ASP A 243 20.27 14.83 -6.73
CA ASP A 243 19.17 15.78 -6.91
C ASP A 243 17.94 15.37 -6.11
N ALA A 244 17.60 14.08 -6.09
CA ALA A 244 16.46 13.59 -5.32
C ALA A 244 16.63 13.90 -3.82
N ILE A 245 17.83 13.69 -3.26
CA ILE A 245 18.15 14.06 -1.86
C ILE A 245 18.00 15.57 -1.65
N ARG A 246 18.58 16.38 -2.54
CA ARG A 246 18.52 17.85 -2.46
C ARG A 246 17.08 18.35 -2.48
N ILE A 247 16.28 17.89 -3.45
CA ILE A 247 14.88 18.29 -3.62
C ILE A 247 14.03 17.90 -2.41
N ALA A 248 14.20 16.68 -1.88
CA ALA A 248 13.48 16.26 -0.67
C ALA A 248 13.80 17.11 0.56
N ARG A 249 15.00 17.69 0.63
CA ARG A 249 15.43 18.59 1.72
C ARG A 249 14.95 20.03 1.56
N GLU A 250 14.57 20.46 0.35
CA GLU A 250 14.09 21.83 0.11
C GLU A 250 12.81 22.15 0.90
N ARG A 251 11.96 21.14 1.10
CA ARG A 251 10.68 21.30 1.79
C ARG A 251 10.41 20.14 2.73
N PRO A 252 10.49 20.37 4.06
CA PRO A 252 10.05 19.45 5.09
C PRO A 252 8.73 18.75 4.76
N ALA A 253 8.69 17.43 4.87
CA ALA A 253 7.46 16.68 4.76
C ALA A 253 6.52 17.02 5.93
N SER A 254 5.22 16.87 5.70
CA SER A 254 4.23 17.00 6.78
C SER A 254 4.11 15.72 7.64
N SER A 255 4.57 14.59 7.09
CA SER A 255 4.22 13.24 7.49
C SER A 255 5.42 12.29 7.34
N SER A 256 5.22 10.98 7.45
CA SER A 256 6.28 9.96 7.57
C SER A 256 6.29 8.97 6.42
N TRP A 257 7.40 8.89 5.68
CA TRP A 257 7.51 8.07 4.46
C TRP A 257 8.90 7.49 4.26
N GLY A 258 8.99 6.42 3.47
CA GLY A 258 10.24 5.97 2.86
C GLY A 258 10.11 5.99 1.34
N ILE A 259 10.90 6.79 0.62
CA ILE A 259 10.86 6.83 -0.85
C ILE A 259 11.99 5.96 -1.38
N ALA A 260 11.68 4.76 -1.87
CA ALA A 260 12.65 3.94 -2.59
C ALA A 260 12.88 4.56 -3.97
N ILE A 261 14.14 4.83 -4.31
CA ILE A 261 14.53 5.47 -5.58
C ILE A 261 15.63 4.63 -6.22
N GLY A 262 15.39 4.13 -7.43
CA GLY A 262 16.40 3.51 -8.28
C GLY A 262 16.83 4.44 -9.41
N SER A 263 18.09 4.37 -9.83
CA SER A 263 18.65 5.17 -10.93
C SER A 263 19.30 4.25 -11.95
N ALA A 264 18.74 4.21 -13.16
CA ALA A 264 19.29 3.44 -14.28
C ALA A 264 20.68 3.93 -14.65
N ARG A 265 20.84 5.26 -14.78
CA ARG A 265 22.07 5.92 -15.17
C ARG A 265 23.21 5.68 -14.18
N GLU A 266 22.92 5.76 -12.89
CA GLU A 266 23.93 5.60 -11.83
C GLU A 266 24.13 4.14 -11.42
N LYS A 267 23.31 3.20 -11.96
CA LYS A 267 23.27 1.79 -11.55
C LYS A 267 23.33 1.66 -10.04
N SER A 268 22.38 2.32 -9.38
CA SER A 268 22.32 2.41 -7.93
C SER A 268 20.92 2.76 -7.45
N ALA A 269 20.74 2.77 -6.14
CA ALA A 269 19.48 3.11 -5.48
C ALA A 269 19.71 3.80 -4.12
N LEU A 270 18.64 4.32 -3.54
CA LEU A 270 18.59 4.73 -2.13
C LEU A 270 17.14 4.66 -1.60
N VAL A 271 16.98 4.79 -0.29
CA VAL A 271 15.71 5.16 0.32
C VAL A 271 15.84 6.51 1.00
N LEU A 272 14.98 7.47 0.65
CA LEU A 272 14.81 8.70 1.43
C LEU A 272 13.83 8.43 2.55
N GLU A 273 14.30 8.50 3.79
CA GLU A 273 13.49 8.32 4.98
C GLU A 273 13.05 9.68 5.51
N LEU A 274 11.74 9.93 5.52
CA LEU A 274 11.11 11.20 5.89
C LEU A 274 10.36 11.03 7.21
N ALA A 275 10.52 11.97 8.14
CA ALA A 275 9.70 12.08 9.34
C ALA A 275 9.53 13.56 9.69
N GLY A 276 8.45 14.18 9.21
CA GLY A 276 8.25 15.61 9.35
C GLY A 276 9.41 16.39 8.72
N PRO A 277 10.16 17.21 9.48
CA PRO A 277 11.31 17.95 8.96
C PRO A 277 12.57 17.12 8.73
N HIS A 278 12.62 15.87 9.21
CA HIS A 278 13.81 15.04 9.11
C HIS A 278 13.86 14.31 7.77
N VAL A 279 15.04 14.31 7.14
CA VAL A 279 15.31 13.64 5.86
C VAL A 279 16.64 12.90 5.96
N GLU A 280 16.55 11.58 6.11
CA GLU A 280 17.70 10.68 6.16
C GLU A 280 17.81 9.83 4.89
N VAL A 281 19.01 9.31 4.63
CA VAL A 281 19.31 8.56 3.41
C VAL A 281 19.84 7.18 3.76
N VAL A 282 19.18 6.16 3.26
CA VAL A 282 19.64 4.77 3.35
C VAL A 282 20.20 4.36 2.00
N ARG A 283 21.45 3.89 1.99
CA ARG A 283 22.15 3.42 0.79
C ARG A 283 22.18 1.89 0.74
N PRO A 284 22.26 1.30 -0.47
CA PRO A 284 22.46 -0.13 -0.62
C PRO A 284 23.83 -0.55 -0.06
N ARG A 285 23.94 -1.81 0.36
CA ARG A 285 25.22 -2.43 0.77
C ARG A 285 25.84 -3.33 -0.32
N GLY A 286 25.16 -3.45 -1.46
CA GLY A 286 25.57 -4.27 -2.60
C GLY A 286 24.78 -3.84 -3.84
N GLU A 287 24.59 -4.73 -4.79
CA GLU A 287 23.93 -4.43 -6.08
C GLU A 287 22.40 -4.59 -6.04
N TYR A 288 21.81 -4.59 -4.84
CA TYR A 288 20.38 -4.56 -4.66
C TYR A 288 19.98 -3.67 -3.47
N LEU A 289 18.74 -3.18 -3.51
CA LEU A 289 18.09 -2.46 -2.43
C LEU A 289 16.65 -2.95 -2.29
N LEU A 290 16.27 -3.31 -1.07
CA LEU A 290 14.89 -3.67 -0.73
C LEU A 290 14.22 -2.47 -0.07
N CYS A 291 12.89 -2.38 -0.05
CA CYS A 291 12.18 -1.42 0.80
C CYS A 291 10.80 -1.96 1.18
N THR A 292 10.52 -1.96 2.48
CA THR A 292 9.17 -2.18 3.03
C THR A 292 8.80 -0.94 3.87
N ASN A 293 8.18 -1.09 5.03
CA ASN A 293 7.51 -0.01 5.74
C ASN A 293 8.20 0.42 7.05
N ARG A 294 9.43 -0.05 7.31
CA ARG A 294 10.18 0.25 8.53
C ARG A 294 11.36 1.21 8.29
N TYR A 295 11.71 2.02 9.29
CA TYR A 295 12.91 2.86 9.24
C TYR A 295 14.18 2.03 9.44
N ARG A 296 15.23 2.37 8.69
CA ARG A 296 16.53 1.71 8.75
C ARG A 296 17.64 2.64 9.19
N HIS A 297 17.49 3.95 8.96
CA HIS A 297 18.44 4.92 9.46
C HIS A 297 18.23 5.07 10.97
N GLU A 298 19.31 4.91 11.75
CA GLU A 298 19.27 4.87 13.22
C GLU A 298 18.57 6.11 13.81
N ALA A 299 18.84 7.30 13.24
CA ALA A 299 18.22 8.55 13.68
C ALA A 299 16.68 8.54 13.61
N LEU A 300 16.09 7.85 12.62
CA LEU A 300 14.64 7.77 12.43
C LEU A 300 14.02 6.47 12.96
N GLN A 301 14.83 5.51 13.38
CA GLN A 301 14.34 4.42 14.23
C GLN A 301 13.94 4.97 15.61
N ARG A 302 14.65 6.00 16.09
CA ARG A 302 14.33 6.68 17.36
C ARG A 302 13.03 7.50 17.27
N GLY A 303 11.91 6.86 17.54
CA GLY A 303 10.58 7.50 17.47
C GLY A 303 9.68 6.89 16.42
N GLN A 304 10.18 5.88 15.70
CA GLN A 304 9.36 5.02 14.87
C GLN A 304 8.23 4.43 15.71
N LEU A 305 7.04 4.46 15.13
CA LEU A 305 5.85 3.87 15.68
C LEU A 305 5.50 2.59 14.91
N ALA A 306 4.87 1.66 15.61
CA ALA A 306 4.23 0.52 15.00
C ALA A 306 2.75 0.58 15.34
N ALA A 307 1.88 0.49 14.33
CA ALA A 307 0.45 0.43 14.55
C ALA A 307 0.02 -0.82 15.37
N SER A 308 0.78 -1.90 15.23
CA SER A 308 0.69 -3.14 16.00
C SER A 308 2.00 -3.91 15.87
N HIS A 309 2.22 -4.92 16.72
CA HIS A 309 3.33 -5.84 16.52
C HIS A 309 3.26 -6.50 15.13
N ALA A 310 2.08 -6.97 14.74
CA ALA A 310 1.82 -7.59 13.44
C ALA A 310 2.29 -6.77 12.25
N TRP A 311 2.06 -5.46 12.24
CA TRP A 311 2.54 -4.64 11.14
C TRP A 311 4.07 -4.62 11.05
N SER A 312 4.76 -4.52 12.20
CA SER A 312 6.23 -4.55 12.20
C SER A 312 6.72 -5.92 11.75
N HIS A 313 6.15 -6.98 12.31
CA HIS A 313 6.40 -8.36 11.94
C HIS A 313 6.22 -8.58 10.42
N HIS A 314 5.10 -8.14 9.84
CA HIS A 314 4.84 -8.25 8.40
C HIS A 314 5.87 -7.47 7.58
N SER A 315 6.22 -6.26 7.98
CA SER A 315 7.20 -5.45 7.25
C SER A 315 8.60 -6.05 7.27
N ASP A 316 9.04 -6.53 8.43
CA ASP A 316 10.37 -7.10 8.62
C ASP A 316 10.50 -8.45 7.90
N HIS A 317 9.50 -9.34 8.02
CA HIS A 317 9.52 -10.66 7.39
C HIS A 317 9.36 -10.60 5.87
N ARG A 318 8.61 -9.64 5.32
CA ARG A 318 8.57 -9.42 3.86
C ARG A 318 9.92 -8.96 3.31
N GLU A 319 10.64 -8.11 4.05
CA GLU A 319 11.99 -7.71 3.66
C GLU A 319 12.97 -8.90 3.71
N GLN A 320 12.91 -9.70 4.79
CA GLN A 320 13.71 -10.93 4.90
C GLN A 320 13.38 -11.93 3.78
N ARG A 321 12.10 -12.06 3.41
CA ARG A 321 11.67 -12.93 2.31
C ARG A 321 12.21 -12.45 0.96
N LEU A 322 12.11 -11.15 0.66
CA LEU A 322 12.69 -10.58 -0.56
C LEU A 322 14.21 -10.78 -0.61
N ARG A 323 14.89 -10.58 0.52
CA ARG A 323 16.34 -10.80 0.62
C ARG A 323 16.70 -12.24 0.28
N ALA A 324 16.02 -13.21 0.91
CA ALA A 324 16.24 -14.62 0.64
C ALA A 324 15.99 -14.97 -0.84
N LEU A 325 14.92 -14.43 -1.44
CA LEU A 325 14.59 -14.66 -2.85
C LEU A 325 15.66 -14.12 -3.81
N VAL A 326 16.20 -12.92 -3.53
CA VAL A 326 17.27 -12.32 -4.32
C VAL A 326 18.58 -13.11 -4.16
N GLU A 327 18.96 -13.42 -2.91
CA GLU A 327 20.24 -14.07 -2.60
C GLU A 327 20.29 -15.55 -2.99
N SER A 328 19.14 -16.23 -3.06
CA SER A 328 19.04 -17.62 -3.48
C SER A 328 18.71 -17.80 -4.95
N HIS A 329 18.57 -16.72 -5.73
CA HIS A 329 18.24 -16.84 -7.14
C HIS A 329 19.46 -17.33 -7.94
N PRO A 330 19.35 -18.42 -8.71
CA PRO A 330 20.52 -19.06 -9.32
C PRO A 330 21.08 -18.28 -10.51
N GLU A 331 20.23 -17.55 -11.22
CA GLU A 331 20.57 -16.83 -12.45
C GLU A 331 20.50 -15.31 -12.24
N PRO A 332 21.21 -14.49 -13.05
CA PRO A 332 21.01 -13.05 -13.07
C PRO A 332 19.53 -12.69 -13.32
N LEU A 333 19.01 -11.75 -12.53
CA LEU A 333 17.59 -11.39 -12.48
C LEU A 333 17.13 -10.65 -13.73
N GLN A 334 15.91 -10.98 -14.15
CA GLN A 334 15.10 -10.23 -15.10
C GLN A 334 13.98 -9.45 -14.36
N PRO A 335 13.41 -8.38 -14.95
CA PRO A 335 12.27 -7.69 -14.36
C PRO A 335 11.09 -8.61 -14.01
N GLN A 336 10.85 -9.65 -14.81
CA GLN A 336 9.84 -10.67 -14.57
C GLN A 336 10.07 -11.42 -13.25
N ASP A 337 11.33 -11.69 -12.89
CA ASP A 337 11.68 -12.38 -11.64
C ASP A 337 11.35 -11.53 -10.42
N LEU A 338 11.56 -10.22 -10.50
CA LEU A 338 11.16 -9.29 -9.45
C LEU A 338 9.64 -9.30 -9.26
N LEU A 339 8.86 -9.40 -10.34
CA LEU A 339 7.40 -9.52 -10.24
C LEU A 339 6.98 -10.87 -9.65
N ARG A 340 7.68 -11.98 -9.98
CA ARG A 340 7.48 -13.30 -9.36
C ARG A 340 7.77 -13.30 -7.87
N PHE A 341 8.84 -12.62 -7.44
CA PHE A 341 9.16 -12.47 -6.02
C PHE A 341 8.04 -11.77 -5.28
N LEU A 342 7.49 -10.72 -5.87
CA LEU A 342 6.38 -9.96 -5.31
C LEU A 342 5.06 -10.76 -5.28
N GLY A 343 4.88 -11.73 -6.17
CA GLY A 343 3.80 -12.72 -6.13
C GLY A 343 4.01 -13.88 -5.13
N ASN A 344 5.07 -13.85 -4.30
CA ASN A 344 5.37 -14.97 -3.41
C ASN A 344 4.42 -15.06 -2.21
N ARG A 345 3.81 -16.24 -2.03
CA ARG A 345 2.85 -16.58 -0.96
C ARG A 345 3.46 -17.34 0.23
N VAL A 346 4.78 -17.38 0.35
CA VAL A 346 5.47 -18.09 1.44
C VAL A 346 6.06 -17.05 2.39
N ALA A 347 5.65 -17.10 3.65
CA ALA A 347 6.18 -16.25 4.70
C ALA A 347 7.60 -16.69 5.09
N HIS A 348 8.48 -15.75 5.46
CA HIS A 348 9.84 -16.08 5.90
C HIS A 348 9.85 -17.02 7.12
N ALA A 349 8.94 -16.81 8.07
CA ALA A 349 8.84 -17.59 9.31
C ALA A 349 8.04 -18.89 9.19
N ALA A 350 7.50 -19.21 8.01
CA ALA A 350 6.80 -20.46 7.73
C ALA A 350 7.25 -21.00 6.35
N PRO A 351 8.53 -21.39 6.21
CA PRO A 351 9.05 -21.86 4.93
C PRO A 351 8.31 -23.12 4.49
N GLY A 352 8.03 -23.23 3.19
CA GLY A 352 7.36 -24.39 2.59
C GLY A 352 5.83 -24.41 2.76
N GLN A 353 5.24 -23.48 3.53
CA GLN A 353 3.79 -23.36 3.66
C GLN A 353 3.28 -22.19 2.82
N ARG A 354 2.45 -22.49 1.82
CA ARG A 354 1.74 -21.48 1.01
C ARG A 354 0.56 -20.93 1.80
N ARG A 355 0.29 -19.62 1.68
CA ARG A 355 -0.73 -18.92 2.48
C ARG A 355 -1.42 -17.79 1.73
N HIS A 356 -2.59 -17.39 2.21
CA HIS A 356 -3.38 -16.26 1.71
C HIS A 356 -3.33 -15.01 2.59
N PHE A 357 -2.96 -15.14 3.86
CA PHE A 357 -2.73 -14.04 4.80
C PHE A 357 -1.36 -14.16 5.50
N GLY A 358 -1.00 -13.14 6.27
CA GLY A 358 0.24 -13.08 7.02
C GLY A 358 1.34 -12.26 6.37
N SER A 359 2.58 -12.54 6.78
CA SER A 359 3.78 -11.83 6.36
C SER A 359 4.29 -12.23 4.97
N ILE A 360 3.37 -12.48 4.03
CA ILE A 360 3.64 -12.86 2.63
C ILE A 360 3.81 -11.62 1.73
N LEU A 361 4.41 -11.76 0.56
CA LEU A 361 4.59 -10.63 -0.37
C LEU A 361 3.32 -10.36 -1.20
N ALA A 362 2.62 -11.42 -1.60
CA ALA A 362 1.34 -11.36 -2.32
C ALA A 362 0.16 -11.08 -1.37
N GLN A 363 0.09 -9.86 -0.84
CA GLN A 363 -1.00 -9.44 0.03
C GLN A 363 -2.33 -9.38 -0.74
N PRO A 364 -3.48 -9.75 -0.13
CA PRO A 364 -4.78 -9.67 -0.80
C PRO A 364 -5.24 -8.23 -1.09
N THR A 365 -4.60 -7.22 -0.47
CA THR A 365 -4.74 -5.79 -0.80
C THR A 365 -3.73 -5.26 -1.79
N ASN A 366 -3.01 -6.13 -2.49
CA ASN A 366 -2.16 -5.72 -3.58
C ASN A 366 -3.02 -5.22 -4.75
N VAL A 367 -3.24 -3.90 -4.83
CA VAL A 367 -4.09 -3.27 -5.84
C VAL A 367 -3.32 -2.78 -7.07
N HIS A 368 -1.99 -2.87 -7.02
CA HIS A 368 -1.12 -2.58 -8.15
C HIS A 368 0.24 -3.28 -7.97
N ALA A 369 0.73 -3.92 -9.03
CA ALA A 369 2.04 -4.55 -9.07
C ALA A 369 2.73 -4.22 -10.39
N VAL A 370 4.02 -3.89 -10.32
CA VAL A 370 4.82 -3.57 -11.51
C VAL A 370 6.29 -3.93 -11.33
N ALA A 371 6.92 -4.42 -12.39
CA ALA A 371 8.37 -4.46 -12.53
C ALA A 371 8.81 -3.59 -13.72
N ILE A 372 9.85 -2.78 -13.56
CA ILE A 372 10.24 -1.72 -14.49
C ILE A 372 11.73 -1.87 -14.83
N ALA A 373 12.03 -1.86 -16.13
CA ALA A 373 13.37 -1.67 -16.69
C ALA A 373 13.43 -0.26 -17.30
N PRO A 374 13.81 0.77 -16.51
CA PRO A 374 13.74 2.17 -16.94
C PRO A 374 14.66 2.51 -18.12
N ALA A 375 15.84 1.89 -18.22
CA ALA A 375 16.78 2.13 -19.32
C ALA A 375 16.15 1.82 -20.70
N SER A 376 15.40 0.71 -20.78
CA SER A 376 14.68 0.30 -21.98
C SER A 376 13.26 0.86 -22.08
N ARG A 377 12.81 1.69 -21.12
CA ARG A 377 11.42 2.19 -21.02
C ARG A 377 10.39 1.07 -21.16
N ARG A 378 10.60 0.02 -20.37
CA ARG A 378 9.81 -1.22 -20.39
C ARG A 378 9.32 -1.57 -19.00
N ALA A 379 8.12 -2.12 -18.89
CA ALA A 379 7.52 -2.55 -17.63
C ALA A 379 6.61 -3.76 -17.81
N PHE A 380 6.52 -4.59 -16.77
CA PHE A 380 5.56 -5.67 -16.62
C PHE A 380 4.55 -5.25 -15.57
N VAL A 381 3.31 -5.02 -15.98
CA VAL A 381 2.24 -4.45 -15.14
C VAL A 381 1.18 -5.52 -14.88
N GLY A 382 0.81 -5.73 -13.62
CA GLY A 382 -0.36 -6.55 -13.29
C GLY A 382 -1.65 -5.91 -13.82
N VAL A 383 -2.40 -6.63 -14.66
CA VAL A 383 -3.63 -6.13 -15.33
C VAL A 383 -4.90 -6.88 -14.94
N ASP A 384 -4.79 -7.73 -13.93
CA ASP A 384 -5.92 -8.40 -13.28
C ASP A 384 -6.31 -7.70 -11.95
N ARG A 385 -7.36 -8.19 -11.33
CA ARG A 385 -7.83 -7.75 -10.01
C ARG A 385 -6.85 -8.13 -8.91
N ALA A 386 -7.00 -7.48 -7.76
CA ALA A 386 -6.18 -7.78 -6.60
C ALA A 386 -6.24 -9.27 -6.22
N PRO A 387 -5.12 -9.92 -5.83
CA PRO A 387 -3.77 -9.37 -5.84
C PRO A 387 -3.24 -9.21 -7.28
N CYS A 388 -2.82 -7.99 -7.65
CA CYS A 388 -2.36 -7.66 -9.00
C CYS A 388 -0.97 -8.23 -9.33
N CYS A 389 -0.25 -8.75 -8.33
CA CYS A 389 1.00 -9.52 -8.52
C CYS A 389 0.75 -10.98 -8.93
N GLU A 390 -0.49 -11.33 -9.26
CA GLU A 390 -0.92 -12.63 -9.75
C GLU A 390 -1.90 -12.46 -10.92
N GLY A 391 -2.11 -13.54 -11.68
CA GLY A 391 -2.98 -13.54 -12.85
C GLY A 391 -2.28 -12.93 -14.06
N ALA A 392 -3.01 -12.10 -14.81
CA ALA A 392 -2.54 -11.57 -16.08
C ALA A 392 -1.58 -10.38 -15.93
N VAL A 393 -0.52 -10.38 -16.73
CA VAL A 393 0.48 -9.31 -16.80
C VAL A 393 0.52 -8.74 -18.21
N ALA A 394 0.65 -7.43 -18.33
CA ALA A 394 0.93 -6.76 -19.60
C ALA A 394 2.39 -6.29 -19.64
N GLU A 395 3.11 -6.64 -20.70
CA GLU A 395 4.36 -6.00 -21.06
C GLU A 395 4.05 -4.68 -21.76
N LEU A 396 4.52 -3.58 -21.18
CA LEU A 396 4.34 -2.21 -21.62
C LEU A 396 5.70 -1.61 -22.00
N THR A 397 5.78 -0.99 -23.17
CA THR A 397 6.86 -0.06 -23.53
C THR A 397 6.29 1.32 -23.86
N TRP A 398 7.11 2.35 -23.69
CA TRP A 398 6.69 3.72 -23.98
C TRP A 398 7.79 4.59 -24.57
N GLU A 399 7.35 5.53 -25.41
CA GLU A 399 8.10 6.68 -25.86
C GLU A 399 7.65 7.93 -25.09
N TRP A 400 8.61 8.78 -24.76
CA TRP A 400 8.34 10.04 -24.08
C TRP A 400 7.59 11.03 -24.97
N ASP A 401 7.88 11.01 -26.26
CA ASP A 401 7.24 11.84 -27.28
C ASP A 401 6.06 11.13 -27.95
N GLY A 402 5.13 11.91 -28.50
CA GLY A 402 3.96 11.41 -29.20
C GLY A 402 2.73 12.28 -28.97
N PRO A 403 1.57 11.94 -29.56
CA PRO A 403 0.35 12.72 -29.40
C PRO A 403 -0.14 12.71 -27.95
N ALA A 404 -0.88 13.75 -27.55
CA ALA A 404 -1.65 13.73 -26.31
C ALA A 404 -2.95 12.94 -26.52
N GLY A 405 -3.37 12.16 -25.53
CA GLY A 405 -4.53 11.28 -25.67
C GLY A 405 -4.61 10.19 -24.62
N GLY A 406 -5.61 9.32 -24.77
CA GLY A 406 -5.82 8.11 -23.97
C GLY A 406 -6.00 6.90 -24.87
N TRP A 407 -5.45 5.77 -24.46
CA TRP A 407 -5.41 4.50 -25.18
C TRP A 407 -5.68 3.34 -24.23
N GLU A 408 -6.06 2.20 -24.79
CA GLU A 408 -6.36 0.99 -24.05
C GLU A 408 -5.42 -0.15 -24.47
N LEU A 409 -5.26 -1.13 -23.59
CA LEU A 409 -4.57 -2.39 -23.90
C LEU A 409 -5.12 -3.00 -25.20
N GLY A 410 -4.24 -3.25 -26.17
CA GLY A 410 -4.61 -3.77 -27.49
C GLY A 410 -5.11 -2.70 -28.49
N SER A 411 -5.19 -1.43 -28.10
CA SER A 411 -5.59 -0.32 -28.97
C SER A 411 -4.72 0.93 -28.70
N SER A 412 -3.47 0.86 -29.16
CA SER A 412 -2.41 1.85 -28.89
C SER A 412 -1.64 2.29 -30.13
N ASP A 413 -2.16 2.04 -31.34
CA ASP A 413 -1.47 2.37 -32.58
C ASP A 413 -1.25 3.90 -32.70
N GLY A 414 -0.06 4.30 -33.14
CA GLY A 414 0.34 5.71 -33.26
C GLY A 414 0.49 6.45 -31.92
N SER A 415 0.30 5.77 -30.78
CA SER A 415 0.37 6.39 -29.45
C SER A 415 1.80 6.54 -28.92
N GLY A 416 2.77 5.79 -29.44
CA GLY A 416 4.09 5.65 -28.81
C GLY A 416 4.08 4.78 -27.55
N PHE A 417 2.97 4.12 -27.22
CA PHE A 417 2.90 2.99 -26.30
C PHE A 417 2.79 1.69 -27.08
N THR A 418 3.39 0.62 -26.56
CA THR A 418 3.06 -0.76 -26.94
C THR A 418 2.71 -1.52 -25.68
N ALA A 419 1.54 -2.15 -25.64
CA ALA A 419 1.12 -2.96 -24.51
C ALA A 419 0.52 -4.28 -25.00
N ARG A 420 1.04 -5.40 -24.50
CA ARG A 420 0.56 -6.75 -24.83
C ARG A 420 0.48 -7.61 -23.58
N VAL A 421 -0.57 -8.41 -23.48
CA VAL A 421 -0.66 -9.42 -22.42
C VAL A 421 0.44 -10.45 -22.67
N THR A 422 1.15 -10.80 -21.61
CA THR A 422 2.14 -11.86 -21.60
C THR A 422 1.70 -12.93 -20.61
N ASP A 423 1.82 -14.18 -21.02
CA ASP A 423 1.54 -15.33 -20.18
C ASP A 423 2.76 -15.69 -19.32
N ASP A 424 2.54 -16.52 -18.29
CA ASP A 424 3.58 -17.19 -17.49
C ASP A 424 4.63 -16.28 -16.79
N VAL A 425 4.26 -15.03 -16.51
CA VAL A 425 5.09 -14.15 -15.68
C VAL A 425 4.87 -14.44 -14.20
N VAL A 426 3.63 -14.43 -13.73
CA VAL A 426 3.27 -14.67 -12.32
C VAL A 426 2.28 -15.83 -12.20
N ALA A 427 2.10 -16.35 -10.99
CA ALA A 427 1.14 -17.42 -10.74
C ALA A 427 -0.30 -16.93 -11.04
N PRO A 428 -1.19 -17.81 -11.56
CA PRO A 428 -2.60 -17.47 -11.74
C PRO A 428 -3.30 -17.33 -10.38
N HIS A 429 -4.45 -16.62 -10.36
CA HIS A 429 -5.34 -16.67 -9.20
C HIS A 429 -5.92 -18.08 -9.06
N ASP A 430 -5.77 -18.67 -7.88
CA ASP A 430 -6.50 -19.88 -7.52
C ASP A 430 -7.90 -19.55 -6.96
N ALA A 431 -8.68 -20.60 -6.73
CA ALA A 431 -10.04 -20.46 -6.22
C ALA A 431 -10.09 -19.77 -4.84
N ALA A 432 -9.17 -20.10 -3.93
CA ALA A 432 -9.10 -19.47 -2.60
C ALA A 432 -8.82 -17.97 -2.69
N THR A 433 -7.93 -17.54 -3.60
CA THR A 433 -7.59 -16.12 -3.81
C THR A 433 -8.80 -15.30 -4.20
N ILE A 434 -9.67 -15.83 -5.06
CA ILE A 434 -10.91 -15.14 -5.49
C ILE A 434 -11.81 -14.90 -4.27
N TYR A 435 -12.03 -15.92 -3.44
CA TYR A 435 -12.85 -15.78 -2.23
C TYR A 435 -12.23 -14.82 -1.21
N VAL A 436 -10.91 -14.90 -1.00
CA VAL A 436 -10.18 -14.01 -0.09
C VAL A 436 -10.28 -12.56 -0.54
N ARG A 437 -10.04 -12.27 -1.82
CA ARG A 437 -10.18 -10.92 -2.40
C ARG A 437 -11.59 -10.36 -2.16
N ASP A 438 -12.61 -11.16 -2.45
CA ASP A 438 -14.00 -10.72 -2.31
C ASP A 438 -14.39 -10.51 -0.84
N ALA A 439 -13.81 -11.30 0.08
CA ALA A 439 -13.99 -11.12 1.53
C ALA A 439 -13.37 -9.80 2.00
N VAL A 440 -12.12 -9.52 1.58
CA VAL A 440 -11.42 -8.26 1.88
C VAL A 440 -12.21 -7.07 1.34
N ARG A 441 -12.62 -7.12 0.07
CA ARG A 441 -13.43 -6.05 -0.54
C ARG A 441 -14.72 -5.78 0.22
N MET A 442 -15.45 -6.83 0.58
CA MET A 442 -16.72 -6.70 1.30
C MET A 442 -16.53 -6.13 2.70
N PHE A 443 -15.51 -6.60 3.42
CA PHE A 443 -15.16 -6.06 4.73
C PHE A 443 -14.74 -4.58 4.67
N GLU A 444 -13.86 -4.20 3.73
CA GLU A 444 -13.37 -2.82 3.60
C GLU A 444 -14.44 -1.83 3.09
N ALA A 445 -15.38 -2.31 2.25
CA ALA A 445 -16.41 -1.47 1.66
C ALA A 445 -17.56 -1.21 2.64
N THR A 446 -18.08 -2.26 3.30
CA THR A 446 -19.32 -2.19 4.07
C THR A 446 -19.22 -2.73 5.49
N HIS A 447 -18.04 -3.20 5.94
CA HIS A 447 -17.88 -3.89 7.23
C HIS A 447 -18.84 -5.09 7.39
N ASP A 448 -19.18 -5.77 6.28
CA ASP A 448 -20.02 -6.97 6.35
C ASP A 448 -19.19 -8.19 6.82
N VAL A 449 -19.15 -8.35 8.15
CA VAL A 449 -18.44 -9.43 8.84
C VAL A 449 -18.98 -10.81 8.47
N ALA A 450 -20.31 -10.95 8.38
CA ALA A 450 -20.96 -12.23 8.11
C ALA A 450 -20.73 -12.69 6.67
N GLY A 451 -20.87 -11.78 5.70
CA GLY A 451 -20.57 -12.01 4.30
C GLY A 451 -19.09 -12.33 4.07
N ALA A 452 -18.18 -11.57 4.69
CA ALA A 452 -16.75 -11.85 4.62
C ALA A 452 -16.42 -13.24 5.19
N ARG A 453 -17.00 -13.63 6.34
CA ARG A 453 -16.81 -14.97 6.93
C ARG A 453 -17.25 -16.06 5.97
N GLY A 454 -18.43 -15.95 5.37
CA GLY A 454 -18.95 -16.95 4.44
C GLY A 454 -18.08 -17.10 3.17
N LEU A 455 -17.34 -16.06 2.77
CA LEU A 455 -16.33 -16.18 1.72
C LEU A 455 -15.04 -16.85 2.21
N ILE A 456 -14.54 -16.50 3.39
CA ILE A 456 -13.37 -17.17 3.97
C ILE A 456 -13.64 -18.67 4.23
N GLU A 457 -14.84 -19.04 4.67
CA GLU A 457 -15.24 -20.44 4.81
C GLU A 457 -15.24 -21.18 3.46
N ARG A 458 -15.63 -20.52 2.36
CA ARG A 458 -15.48 -21.06 1.00
C ARG A 458 -14.03 -21.19 0.57
N ALA A 459 -13.18 -20.23 0.93
CA ALA A 459 -11.73 -20.30 0.70
C ALA A 459 -11.13 -21.53 1.42
N ILE A 460 -11.50 -21.75 2.69
CA ILE A 460 -11.09 -22.94 3.46
C ILE A 460 -11.56 -24.24 2.79
N GLY A 461 -12.75 -24.24 2.18
CA GLY A 461 -13.28 -25.42 1.48
C GLY A 461 -12.43 -25.85 0.28
N VAL A 462 -11.74 -24.91 -0.37
CA VAL A 462 -10.89 -25.18 -1.55
C VAL A 462 -9.39 -25.18 -1.23
N ASP A 463 -8.98 -24.60 -0.11
CA ASP A 463 -7.61 -24.67 0.44
C ASP A 463 -7.65 -24.93 1.96
N PRO A 464 -7.94 -26.18 2.37
CA PRO A 464 -8.14 -26.52 3.79
C PRO A 464 -6.86 -26.54 4.62
N ASP A 465 -5.70 -26.62 3.96
CA ASP A 465 -4.38 -26.78 4.56
C ASP A 465 -3.69 -25.43 4.85
N ASP A 466 -4.27 -24.30 4.42
CA ASP A 466 -3.79 -22.96 4.77
C ASP A 466 -4.25 -22.55 6.19
N PRO A 467 -3.36 -22.56 7.20
CA PRO A 467 -3.69 -22.09 8.56
C PRO A 467 -4.06 -20.61 8.63
N SER A 468 -3.61 -19.79 7.67
CA SER A 468 -3.88 -18.36 7.67
C SER A 468 -5.36 -18.06 7.42
N LEU A 469 -6.04 -18.89 6.61
CA LEU A 469 -7.50 -18.82 6.43
C LEU A 469 -8.25 -19.19 7.71
N ARG A 470 -7.75 -20.15 8.49
CA ARG A 470 -8.33 -20.52 9.79
C ARG A 470 -8.25 -19.38 10.80
N LEU A 471 -7.13 -18.67 10.87
CA LEU A 471 -7.01 -17.50 11.73
C LEU A 471 -7.98 -16.38 11.30
N ALA A 472 -8.08 -16.08 10.00
CA ALA A 472 -9.02 -15.09 9.48
C ALA A 472 -10.49 -15.46 9.79
N ALA A 473 -10.86 -16.74 9.62
CA ALA A 473 -12.21 -17.22 9.95
C ALA A 473 -12.50 -17.17 11.45
N ALA A 474 -11.55 -17.55 12.30
CA ALA A 474 -11.68 -17.45 13.76
C ALA A 474 -11.91 -16.01 14.20
N TRP A 475 -11.14 -15.08 13.63
CA TRP A 475 -11.25 -13.66 13.90
C TRP A 475 -12.61 -13.10 13.47
N LEU A 476 -13.05 -13.36 12.22
CA LEU A 476 -14.35 -12.92 11.71
C LEU A 476 -15.51 -13.52 12.51
N ALA A 477 -15.40 -14.78 12.94
CA ALA A 477 -16.40 -15.41 13.78
C ALA A 477 -16.49 -14.73 15.16
N LEU A 478 -15.35 -14.40 15.78
CA LEU A 478 -15.30 -13.69 17.06
C LEU A 478 -15.83 -12.25 16.94
N GLU A 479 -15.49 -11.53 15.87
CA GLU A 479 -16.03 -10.20 15.56
C GLU A 479 -17.55 -10.24 15.40
N GLY A 480 -18.06 -11.25 14.69
CA GLY A 480 -19.49 -11.48 14.46
C GLY A 480 -20.25 -12.10 15.64
N GLY A 481 -19.60 -12.30 16.80
CA GLY A 481 -20.22 -12.88 18.00
C GLY A 481 -20.53 -14.38 17.93
N ALA A 482 -19.96 -15.10 16.96
CA ALA A 482 -20.13 -16.54 16.78
C ALA A 482 -18.97 -17.31 17.43
N ASP A 483 -18.89 -17.23 18.76
CA ASP A 483 -17.78 -17.76 19.55
C ASP A 483 -17.52 -19.26 19.32
N ASP A 484 -18.57 -20.09 19.24
CA ASP A 484 -18.43 -21.53 19.01
C ASP A 484 -17.77 -21.83 17.65
N ARG A 485 -18.08 -21.02 16.62
CA ARG A 485 -17.42 -21.13 15.31
C ARG A 485 -15.96 -20.69 15.40
N ALA A 486 -15.67 -19.62 16.14
CA ALA A 486 -14.30 -19.19 16.35
C ALA A 486 -13.46 -20.28 17.03
N VAL A 487 -14.00 -20.97 18.04
CA VAL A 487 -13.35 -22.12 18.72
C VAL A 487 -12.99 -23.23 17.72
N ILE A 488 -13.91 -23.61 16.83
CA ILE A 488 -13.66 -24.63 15.78
C ILE A 488 -12.48 -24.22 14.89
N HIS A 489 -12.47 -22.98 14.41
CA HIS A 489 -11.38 -22.50 13.56
C HIS A 489 -10.06 -22.38 14.30
N VAL A 490 -10.05 -22.02 15.59
CA VAL A 490 -8.84 -21.99 16.42
C VAL A 490 -8.24 -23.38 16.55
N HIS A 491 -9.03 -24.41 16.87
CA HIS A 491 -8.53 -25.78 16.94
C HIS A 491 -7.93 -26.24 15.62
N ALA A 492 -8.64 -26.03 14.51
CA ALA A 492 -8.15 -26.40 13.17
C ALA A 492 -6.88 -25.63 12.79
N GLY A 493 -6.82 -24.32 13.09
CA GLY A 493 -5.63 -23.50 12.83
C GLY A 493 -4.43 -23.96 13.64
N LEU A 494 -4.59 -24.27 14.93
CA LEU A 494 -3.49 -24.71 15.81
C LEU A 494 -2.90 -26.07 15.39
N ALA A 495 -3.66 -26.89 14.66
CA ALA A 495 -3.16 -28.15 14.12
C ALA A 495 -2.23 -27.96 12.91
N LEU A 496 -2.36 -26.84 12.19
CA LEU A 496 -1.66 -26.56 10.93
C LEU A 496 -0.61 -25.45 11.03
N GLU A 497 -0.79 -24.50 11.96
CA GLU A 497 0.02 -23.31 12.09
C GLU A 497 1.38 -23.63 12.72
N THR A 498 2.45 -23.34 11.99
CA THR A 498 3.83 -23.59 12.40
C THR A 498 4.51 -22.33 12.94
N GLU A 499 4.02 -21.15 12.59
CA GLU A 499 4.65 -19.88 12.95
C GLU A 499 4.31 -19.48 14.40
N PRO A 500 5.30 -19.34 15.30
CA PRO A 500 5.05 -19.11 16.73
C PRO A 500 4.17 -17.89 17.02
N TYR A 501 4.38 -16.77 16.33
CA TYR A 501 3.59 -15.56 16.51
C TYR A 501 2.12 -15.82 16.19
N ARG A 502 1.82 -16.38 15.02
CA ARG A 502 0.45 -16.70 14.57
C ARG A 502 -0.25 -17.79 15.39
N ARG A 503 0.50 -18.80 15.86
CA ARG A 503 -0.03 -19.74 16.87
C ARG A 503 -0.50 -18.98 18.11
N GLY A 504 0.30 -18.01 18.57
CA GLY A 504 -0.07 -17.12 19.66
C GLY A 504 -1.36 -16.33 19.38
N GLN A 505 -1.59 -15.90 18.14
CA GLN A 505 -2.82 -15.20 17.74
C GLN A 505 -4.04 -16.11 17.79
N LEU A 506 -3.91 -17.34 17.29
CA LEU A 506 -4.97 -18.35 17.40
C LEU A 506 -5.31 -18.63 18.86
N LEU A 507 -4.31 -18.80 19.73
CA LEU A 507 -4.52 -19.02 21.17
C LEU A 507 -5.21 -17.82 21.83
N ALA A 508 -4.77 -16.61 21.50
CA ALA A 508 -5.32 -15.40 22.05
C ALA A 508 -6.77 -15.17 21.56
N CYS A 509 -7.08 -15.51 20.30
CA CYS A 509 -8.43 -15.50 19.73
C CYS A 509 -9.32 -16.55 20.40
N GLY A 510 -8.80 -17.77 20.55
CA GLY A 510 -9.46 -18.87 21.25
C GLY A 510 -9.81 -18.49 22.69
N ALA A 511 -8.86 -17.97 23.46
CA ALA A 511 -9.10 -17.57 24.85
C ALA A 511 -10.23 -16.54 25.01
N ARG A 512 -10.49 -15.74 23.98
CA ARG A 512 -11.64 -14.81 23.95
C ARG A 512 -12.93 -15.48 23.52
N ALA A 513 -12.87 -16.37 22.53
CA ALA A 513 -14.03 -17.14 22.08
C ALA A 513 -14.54 -18.09 23.18
N ALA A 514 -13.66 -18.72 23.95
CA ALA A 514 -14.00 -19.62 25.05
C ALA A 514 -14.52 -18.89 26.32
N LYS A 515 -15.16 -17.72 26.19
CA LYS A 515 -15.67 -16.96 27.35
C LYS A 515 -16.71 -17.75 28.18
N ASN A 516 -17.41 -18.69 27.55
CA ASN A 516 -18.40 -19.56 28.17
C ASN A 516 -17.84 -20.94 28.57
N ASP A 517 -16.56 -21.23 28.28
CA ASP A 517 -15.86 -22.45 28.71
C ASP A 517 -14.58 -22.04 29.47
N PRO A 518 -14.68 -21.84 30.81
CA PRO A 518 -13.55 -21.41 31.62
C PRO A 518 -12.35 -22.37 31.56
N ALA A 519 -12.59 -23.67 31.41
CA ALA A 519 -11.52 -24.67 31.38
C ALA A 519 -10.74 -24.59 30.06
N LEU A 520 -11.43 -24.52 28.92
CA LEU A 520 -10.79 -24.31 27.62
C LEU A 520 -10.06 -22.97 27.56
N ARG A 521 -10.69 -21.90 28.06
CA ARG A 521 -10.06 -20.58 28.14
C ARG A 521 -8.77 -20.59 28.94
N GLN A 522 -8.76 -21.21 30.12
CA GLN A 522 -7.55 -21.30 30.95
C GLN A 522 -6.45 -22.11 30.27
N ARG A 523 -6.79 -23.20 29.56
CA ARG A 523 -5.81 -23.98 28.80
C ARG A 523 -5.11 -23.14 27.74
N TRP A 524 -5.86 -22.41 26.91
CA TRP A 524 -5.28 -21.56 25.87
C TRP A 524 -4.49 -20.37 26.42
N LEU A 525 -4.93 -19.77 27.53
CA LEU A 525 -4.15 -18.72 28.21
C LEU A 525 -2.83 -19.27 28.75
N ALA A 526 -2.84 -20.45 29.37
CA ALA A 526 -1.63 -21.08 29.88
C ALA A 526 -0.65 -21.45 28.75
N GLU A 527 -1.16 -21.94 27.62
CA GLU A 527 -0.33 -22.20 26.43
C GLU A 527 0.26 -20.90 25.85
N LEU A 528 -0.55 -19.83 25.76
CA LEU A 528 -0.07 -18.52 25.32
C LEU A 528 0.96 -17.91 26.26
N ASP A 529 0.83 -18.12 27.57
CA ASP A 529 1.80 -17.63 28.55
C ASP A 529 3.16 -18.34 28.40
N ARG A 530 3.15 -19.62 28.03
CA ARG A 530 4.37 -20.38 27.70
C ARG A 530 4.95 -20.08 26.32
N ALA A 531 4.19 -19.45 25.43
CA ALA A 531 4.66 -19.13 24.09
C ALA A 531 5.84 -18.14 24.15
N SER A 532 6.95 -18.52 23.54
CA SER A 532 8.12 -17.67 23.36
C SER A 532 8.16 -17.18 21.91
N CYS A 533 7.59 -16.00 21.68
CA CYS A 533 7.61 -15.34 20.37
C CYS A 533 7.68 -13.82 20.55
N ASP A 534 8.21 -13.14 19.54
CA ASP A 534 8.11 -11.69 19.46
C ASP A 534 6.62 -11.27 19.44
N GLY A 535 6.29 -10.22 20.18
CA GLY A 535 4.90 -9.76 20.31
C GLY A 535 4.03 -10.52 21.32
N ALA A 536 4.55 -11.54 22.02
CA ALA A 536 3.79 -12.32 23.00
C ALA A 536 3.07 -11.45 24.06
N ASP A 537 3.70 -10.38 24.54
CA ASP A 537 3.09 -9.49 25.53
C ASP A 537 1.85 -8.75 24.99
N GLU A 538 1.85 -8.38 23.72
CA GLU A 538 0.67 -7.78 23.07
C GLU A 538 -0.46 -8.80 22.99
N LEU A 539 -0.14 -10.04 22.57
CA LEU A 539 -1.10 -11.15 22.49
C LEU A 539 -1.69 -11.48 23.86
N ARG A 540 -0.85 -11.59 24.90
CA ARG A 540 -1.26 -11.85 26.30
C ARG A 540 -2.19 -10.77 26.82
N ARG A 541 -1.91 -9.49 26.54
CA ARG A 541 -2.80 -8.37 26.91
C ARG A 541 -4.14 -8.47 26.20
N ARG A 542 -4.14 -8.79 24.90
CA ARG A 542 -5.36 -8.86 24.09
C ARG A 542 -6.23 -10.05 24.41
N ALA A 543 -5.66 -11.23 24.65
CA ALA A 543 -6.38 -12.43 25.09
C ALA A 543 -7.20 -12.20 26.37
N ARG A 544 -6.76 -11.26 27.22
CA ARG A 544 -7.38 -10.92 28.51
C ARG A 544 -8.35 -9.73 28.45
N ARG A 545 -8.43 -9.01 27.33
CA ARG A 545 -9.35 -7.87 27.16
C ARG A 545 -10.79 -8.35 26.94
N ARG A 546 -11.74 -7.66 27.60
CA ARG A 546 -13.19 -7.87 27.42
C ARG A 546 -13.81 -6.98 26.32
N ALA A 547 -13.08 -5.97 25.84
CA ALA A 547 -13.56 -5.07 24.80
C ALA A 547 -13.75 -5.80 23.47
N PRO A 548 -14.75 -5.44 22.63
CA PRO A 548 -14.93 -6.03 21.31
C PRO A 548 -13.64 -5.93 20.48
N LEU A 549 -13.40 -6.94 19.64
CA LEU A 549 -12.47 -6.77 18.55
C LEU A 549 -12.98 -5.65 17.66
N LYS A 550 -12.08 -4.76 17.24
CA LYS A 550 -12.38 -3.66 16.34
C LYS A 550 -11.12 -3.41 15.51
N THR A 551 -10.68 -4.45 14.81
CA THR A 551 -9.50 -4.45 13.93
C THR A 551 -9.92 -4.64 12.47
N ASN A 552 -9.03 -4.35 11.53
CA ASN A 552 -9.27 -4.59 10.10
C ASN A 552 -9.07 -6.10 9.80
N LEU A 553 -9.82 -6.71 8.86
CA LEU A 553 -9.63 -8.10 8.42
C LEU A 553 -8.20 -8.41 7.92
N LEU A 554 -7.52 -7.45 7.29
CA LEU A 554 -6.11 -7.57 6.87
C LEU A 554 -5.14 -7.53 8.04
N MET A 555 -5.68 -7.09 9.17
CA MET A 555 -5.10 -7.03 10.48
C MET A 555 -5.89 -7.97 11.40
N ALA A 556 -6.55 -9.01 10.87
CA ALA A 556 -6.95 -10.19 11.64
C ALA A 556 -5.69 -10.80 12.28
N ASP A 557 -4.56 -10.66 11.58
CA ASP A 557 -3.20 -10.88 12.07
C ASP A 557 -2.66 -9.74 12.94
N ALA A 558 -3.39 -8.65 13.18
CA ALA A 558 -3.09 -7.70 14.25
C ALA A 558 -4.06 -7.86 15.43
N PHE A 559 -4.63 -9.06 15.57
CA PHE A 559 -5.14 -9.60 16.83
C PHE A 559 -4.00 -9.95 17.77
#